data_AF-A0A4S2LKL1-F1
#
_entry.id   AF-A0A4S2LKL1-F1
#
_cell.length_a   1.000
_cell.length_b   1.000
_cell.length_c   1.000
_cell.angle_alpha   90.00
_cell.angle_beta   90.00
_cell.angle_gamma   90.00
#
_symmetry.space_group_name_H-M   'P 1'
#
loop_
_entity.id
_entity.type
_entity.pdbx_description
1 polymer ?
#
loop_
_entity_poly.entity_id
_entity_poly.type
_entity_poly.pdbx_seq_one_letter_code
_entity_poly.pdbx_strand_id
1 'polypeptide(L)'
;MLTPSLSELHDIPVLGLGTWRSSRTAVGEAISVALATGYRHIDCAYLYGNEKEIGNALRSSMEHLGLRRDEMFIVSKLWCTHFRPELVQKCCEQSLSDLGLHYIDLYLMHSPMAFQQPGASIFPVESDGVTISIDKVPLTDTWNRKDKSPKRKMDIRYWHQKGEDKCPSIVTISDSAWSHCYP
;
A
#
# COMPACT_ATOMS: atom_id res chain seq x y z
N MET A 1 -21.58 0.18 -13.36
CA MET A 1 -20.23 0.59 -12.91
C MET A 1 -20.48 1.59 -11.80
N LEU A 2 -20.44 1.14 -10.55
CA LEU A 2 -20.76 1.99 -9.39
C LEU A 2 -19.48 2.71 -8.98
N THR A 3 -19.44 4.02 -9.12
CA THR A 3 -18.43 4.88 -8.50
C THR A 3 -18.76 4.98 -7.02
N PRO A 4 -17.88 4.56 -6.09
CA PRO A 4 -18.08 4.87 -4.68
C PRO A 4 -18.10 6.39 -4.50
N SER A 5 -19.05 6.90 -3.72
CA SER A 5 -19.13 8.32 -3.38
C SER A 5 -18.09 8.67 -2.32
N LEU A 6 -17.61 9.92 -2.28
CA LEU A 6 -16.64 10.46 -1.31
C LEU A 6 -16.97 10.12 0.17
N SER A 7 -18.23 9.78 0.43
CA SER A 7 -18.76 9.26 1.68
C SER A 7 -18.34 7.83 2.05
N GLU A 8 -17.63 7.08 1.21
CA GLU A 8 -17.05 5.77 1.57
C GLU A 8 -15.63 5.87 2.16
N LEU A 9 -15.04 7.08 2.20
CA LEU A 9 -13.81 7.39 2.95
C LEU A 9 -14.11 7.87 4.39
N HIS A 10 -15.33 7.64 4.87
CA HIS A 10 -15.67 7.92 6.26
C HIS A 10 -14.74 7.06 7.14
N ASP A 11 -13.97 7.75 8.00
CA ASP A 11 -13.10 7.20 9.05
C ASP A 11 -11.61 7.00 8.72
N ILE A 12 -11.03 7.73 7.76
CA ILE A 12 -9.56 7.91 7.76
C ILE A 12 -9.16 8.74 9.01
N PRO A 13 -8.32 8.22 9.92
CA PRO A 13 -7.85 9.01 11.04
C PRO A 13 -7.03 10.20 10.55
N VAL A 14 -7.41 11.40 11.00
CA VAL A 14 -6.81 12.69 10.61
C VAL A 14 -5.33 12.81 10.95
N LEU A 15 -4.86 12.00 11.90
CA LEU A 15 -3.47 11.94 12.34
C LEU A 15 -2.92 10.53 12.13
N GLY A 16 -1.85 10.45 11.36
CA GLY A 16 -1.13 9.21 11.09
C GLY A 16 0.36 9.31 11.39
N LEU A 17 0.97 8.18 11.73
CA LEU A 17 2.41 8.06 11.90
C LEU A 17 3.08 7.76 10.55
N GLY A 18 3.92 8.68 10.08
CA GLY A 18 4.82 8.43 8.94
C GLY A 18 6.03 7.60 9.35
N THR A 19 6.37 6.59 8.55
CA THR A 19 7.47 5.63 8.87
C THR A 19 8.70 5.76 7.97
N TRP A 20 8.76 6.78 7.12
CA TRP A 20 9.89 7.03 6.22
C TRP A 20 11.18 7.34 6.99
N ARG A 21 12.29 6.72 6.57
CA ARG A 21 13.65 6.89 7.15
C ARG A 21 13.82 6.46 8.59
N SER A 22 12.80 5.86 9.20
CA SER A 22 12.97 5.18 10.48
C SER A 22 13.84 3.94 10.29
N SER A 23 14.88 3.81 11.11
CA SER A 23 15.68 2.57 11.13
C SER A 23 14.81 1.38 11.54
N ARG A 24 15.26 0.17 11.19
CA ARG A 24 14.58 -1.08 11.54
C ARG A 24 14.30 -1.22 13.04
N THR A 25 15.19 -0.71 13.89
CA THR A 25 15.00 -0.72 15.35
C THR A 25 14.06 0.40 15.81
N ALA A 26 14.27 1.63 15.33
CA ALA A 26 13.47 2.78 15.78
C ALA A 26 12.01 2.72 15.32
N VAL A 27 11.73 2.11 14.16
CA VAL A 27 10.35 2.03 13.64
C VAL A 27 9.45 1.19 14.53
N GLY A 28 9.96 0.09 15.11
CA GLY A 28 9.16 -0.77 15.99
C GLY A 28 8.78 -0.08 17.30
N GLU A 29 9.73 0.66 17.89
CA GLU A 29 9.47 1.45 19.09
C GLU A 29 8.49 2.60 18.80
N ALA A 30 8.67 3.30 17.67
CA ALA A 30 7.75 4.35 17.23
C ALA A 30 6.31 3.85 17.04
N ILE A 31 6.13 2.67 16.43
CA ILE A 31 4.80 2.04 16.29
C ILE A 31 4.20 1.74 17.67
N SER A 32 4.99 1.16 18.57
CA SER A 32 4.52 0.81 19.92
C SER A 32 4.04 2.04 20.69
N VAL A 33 4.84 3.11 20.68
CA VAL A 33 4.48 4.39 21.32
C VAL A 33 3.27 5.04 20.66
N ALA A 34 3.20 5.03 19.32
CA ALA A 34 2.08 5.61 18.60
C ALA A 34 0.76 4.91 18.94
N LEU A 35 0.71 3.57 18.92
CA LEU A 35 -0.50 2.82 19.26
C LEU A 35 -0.93 3.04 20.72
N ALA A 36 0.03 3.05 21.64
CA ALA A 36 -0.20 3.31 23.06
C ALA A 36 -0.71 4.74 23.35
N THR A 37 -0.34 5.71 22.50
CA THR A 37 -0.79 7.11 22.60
C THR A 37 -2.07 7.41 21.80
N GLY A 38 -2.66 6.40 21.17
CA GLY A 38 -3.96 6.50 20.50
C GLY A 38 -3.91 6.65 18.98
N TYR A 39 -2.74 6.58 18.34
CA TYR A 39 -2.68 6.54 16.88
C TYR A 39 -3.37 5.28 16.36
N ARG A 40 -4.17 5.46 15.31
CA ARG A 40 -4.82 4.37 14.57
C ARG A 40 -4.46 4.37 13.10
N HIS A 41 -3.69 5.34 12.62
CA HIS A 41 -3.27 5.44 11.22
C HIS A 41 -1.75 5.32 11.10
N ILE A 42 -1.28 4.32 10.35
CA ILE A 42 0.13 4.10 10.07
C ILE A 42 0.39 4.21 8.56
N ASP A 43 1.32 5.09 8.19
CA ASP A 43 1.74 5.30 6.81
C ASP A 43 3.04 4.54 6.51
N CYS A 44 2.92 3.51 5.66
CA CYS A 44 4.00 2.64 5.20
C CYS A 44 4.27 2.85 3.71
N ALA A 45 5.32 2.22 3.18
CA ALA A 45 5.52 2.06 1.74
C ALA A 45 6.54 0.97 1.45
N TYR A 46 6.40 0.29 0.31
CA TYR A 46 7.39 -0.66 -0.21
C TYR A 46 8.81 -0.08 -0.22
N LEU A 47 8.97 1.16 -0.70
CA LEU A 47 10.27 1.83 -0.80
C LEU A 47 11.01 1.92 0.54
N TYR A 48 10.29 2.06 1.65
CA TYR A 48 10.91 2.34 2.95
C TYR A 48 11.72 1.15 3.47
N GLY A 49 11.46 -0.06 2.93
CA GLY A 49 12.25 -1.26 3.20
C GLY A 49 12.14 -1.77 4.64
N ASN A 50 11.13 -1.29 5.38
CA ASN A 50 10.91 -1.54 6.81
C ASN A 50 9.49 -2.09 7.11
N GLU A 51 8.71 -2.48 6.10
CA GLU A 51 7.36 -3.02 6.27
C GLU A 51 7.34 -4.28 7.15
N LYS A 52 8.39 -5.10 7.09
CA LYS A 52 8.51 -6.31 7.92
C LYS A 52 8.64 -5.99 9.40
N GLU A 53 9.42 -4.98 9.75
CA GLU A 53 9.59 -4.51 11.12
C GLU A 53 8.31 -3.85 11.63
N ILE A 54 7.65 -3.05 10.78
CA ILE A 54 6.35 -2.44 11.09
C ILE A 54 5.30 -3.52 11.37
N GLY A 55 5.20 -4.55 10.53
CA GLY A 55 4.26 -5.66 10.72
C GLY A 55 4.43 -6.41 12.03
N ASN A 56 5.69 -6.69 12.39
CA ASN A 56 6.01 -7.31 13.69
C ASN A 56 5.60 -6.43 14.88
N ALA A 57 5.90 -5.12 14.82
CA ALA A 57 5.57 -4.18 15.88
C ALA A 57 4.06 -3.90 15.99
N LEU A 58 3.35 -3.85 14.86
CA LEU A 58 1.90 -3.75 14.81
C LEU A 58 1.27 -4.95 15.52
N ARG A 59 1.66 -6.17 15.15
CA ARG A 59 1.13 -7.40 15.76
C ARG A 59 1.31 -7.41 17.27
N SER A 60 2.54 -7.20 17.75
CA SER A 60 2.84 -7.26 19.18
C SER A 60 2.15 -6.14 19.96
N SER A 61 2.10 -4.92 19.42
CA SER A 61 1.49 -3.77 20.08
C SER A 61 -0.03 -3.87 20.12
N MET A 62 -0.65 -4.34 19.04
CA MET A 62 -2.10 -4.58 19.00
C MET A 62 -2.50 -5.69 19.96
N GLU A 63 -1.76 -6.80 20.01
CA GLU A 63 -1.99 -7.88 20.97
C GLU A 63 -1.88 -7.37 22.41
N HIS A 64 -0.83 -6.61 22.72
CA HIS A 64 -0.61 -6.06 24.06
C HIS A 64 -1.71 -5.07 24.49
N LEU A 65 -2.20 -4.24 23.57
CA LEU A 65 -3.20 -3.21 23.83
C LEU A 65 -4.64 -3.70 23.63
N GLY A 66 -4.84 -4.94 23.19
CA GLY A 66 -6.16 -5.50 22.87
C GLY A 66 -6.85 -4.83 21.67
N LEU A 67 -6.08 -4.30 20.72
CA LEU A 67 -6.60 -3.64 19.52
C LEU A 67 -6.89 -4.66 18.41
N ARG A 68 -8.01 -4.48 17.72
CA ARG A 68 -8.36 -5.28 16.55
C ARG A 68 -7.84 -4.66 15.27
N ARG A 69 -7.69 -5.48 14.22
CA ARG A 69 -7.20 -5.01 12.91
C ARG A 69 -8.13 -3.99 12.25
N ASP A 70 -9.44 -4.12 12.43
CA ASP A 70 -10.46 -3.18 11.94
C ASP A 70 -10.47 -1.83 12.68
N GLU A 71 -9.70 -1.69 13.77
CA GLU A 71 -9.48 -0.38 14.43
C GLU A 71 -8.29 0.38 13.85
N MET A 72 -7.51 -0.24 12.95
CA MET A 72 -6.31 0.32 12.36
C MET A 72 -6.55 0.72 10.91
N PHE A 73 -5.97 1.85 10.51
CA PHE A 73 -5.92 2.36 9.15
C PHE A 73 -4.47 2.30 8.64
N ILE A 74 -4.18 1.31 7.80
CA ILE A 74 -2.84 1.05 7.28
C ILE A 74 -2.76 1.52 5.83
N VAL A 75 -1.80 2.39 5.55
CA VAL A 75 -1.45 2.85 4.20
C VAL A 75 -0.19 2.14 3.74
N SER A 76 -0.14 1.67 2.50
CA SER A 76 1.12 1.35 1.81
C SER A 76 1.11 1.91 0.38
N LYS A 77 2.26 1.84 -0.29
CA LYS A 77 2.48 2.54 -1.57
C LYS A 77 3.20 1.63 -2.56
N LEU A 78 2.59 1.47 -3.73
CA LEU A 78 3.16 0.85 -4.92
C LEU A 78 4.39 1.62 -5.38
N TRP A 79 5.54 0.97 -5.45
CA TRP A 79 6.78 1.61 -5.89
C TRP A 79 6.86 1.77 -7.42
N CYS A 80 7.57 2.81 -7.86
CA CYS A 80 7.69 3.27 -9.24
C CYS A 80 8.13 2.19 -10.24
N THR A 81 8.90 1.18 -9.80
CA THR A 81 9.36 0.06 -10.64
C THR A 81 8.29 -1.01 -10.88
N HIS A 82 7.11 -0.89 -10.25
CA HIS A 82 6.02 -1.88 -10.29
C HIS A 82 4.75 -1.34 -10.97
N PHE A 83 4.86 -0.28 -11.77
CA PHE A 83 3.70 0.33 -12.44
C PHE A 83 3.16 -0.48 -13.63
N ARG A 84 3.86 -1.52 -14.06
CA ARG A 84 3.31 -2.45 -15.05
C ARG A 84 2.15 -3.25 -14.44
N PRO A 85 0.99 -3.39 -15.11
CA PRO A 85 -0.20 -4.02 -14.53
C PRO A 85 0.05 -5.42 -13.94
N GLU A 86 0.92 -6.20 -14.57
CA GLU A 86 1.31 -7.55 -14.15
C GLU A 86 2.21 -7.60 -12.90
N LEU A 87 2.80 -6.47 -12.49
CA LEU A 87 3.66 -6.37 -11.31
C LEU A 87 2.94 -5.79 -10.08
N VAL A 88 1.85 -5.06 -10.29
CA VAL A 88 1.10 -4.40 -9.23
C VAL A 88 0.66 -5.38 -8.14
N GLN A 89 0.06 -6.52 -8.53
CA GLN A 89 -0.36 -7.54 -7.57
C GLN A 89 0.82 -8.07 -6.77
N LYS A 90 1.95 -8.37 -7.42
CA LYS A 90 3.14 -8.92 -6.76
C LYS A 90 3.69 -7.96 -5.72
N CYS A 91 3.75 -6.66 -6.02
CA CYS A 91 4.21 -5.65 -5.08
C CYS A 91 3.27 -5.54 -3.87
N CYS A 92 1.96 -5.54 -4.10
CA CYS A 92 1.00 -5.48 -3.01
C CYS A 92 0.99 -6.75 -2.14
N GLU A 93 1.11 -7.93 -2.74
CA GLU A 93 1.22 -9.21 -2.01
C GLU A 93 2.49 -9.23 -1.15
N GLN A 94 3.60 -8.67 -1.64
CA GLN A 94 4.82 -8.51 -0.86
C GLN A 94 4.59 -7.59 0.35
N SER A 95 3.99 -6.41 0.15
CA SER A 95 3.68 -5.49 1.26
C SER A 95 2.73 -6.12 2.28
N LEU A 96 1.68 -6.84 1.85
CA LEU A 96 0.79 -7.59 2.73
C LEU A 96 1.54 -8.66 3.55
N SER A 97 2.41 -9.43 2.89
CA SER A 97 3.24 -10.44 3.55
C SER A 97 4.18 -9.83 4.59
N ASP A 98 4.90 -8.77 4.23
CA ASP A 98 5.85 -8.12 5.13
C ASP A 98 5.14 -7.48 6.31
N LEU A 99 4.03 -6.78 6.09
CA LEU A 99 3.21 -6.22 7.17
C LEU A 99 2.49 -7.32 7.99
N GLY A 100 2.39 -8.54 7.48
CA GLY A 100 1.65 -9.64 8.10
C GLY A 100 0.15 -9.39 8.15
N LEU A 101 -0.42 -8.79 7.10
CA LEU A 101 -1.81 -8.37 6.99
C LEU A 101 -2.55 -9.11 5.89
N HIS A 102 -3.88 -9.20 6.03
CA HIS A 102 -4.78 -9.72 4.99
C HIS A 102 -5.32 -8.65 4.05
N TYR A 103 -5.32 -7.38 4.48
CA TYR A 103 -5.77 -6.24 3.70
C TYR A 103 -5.01 -4.96 4.09
N ILE A 104 -4.96 -4.01 3.17
CA ILE A 104 -4.42 -2.65 3.35
C ILE A 104 -5.58 -1.68 3.12
N ASP A 105 -5.80 -0.78 4.07
CA ASP A 105 -6.93 0.16 4.04
C ASP A 105 -6.81 1.12 2.86
N LEU A 106 -5.59 1.57 2.57
CA LEU A 106 -5.28 2.45 1.45
C LEU A 106 -3.95 2.10 0.78
N TYR A 107 -3.99 1.82 -0.52
CA TYR A 107 -2.84 1.57 -1.36
C TYR A 107 -2.70 2.64 -2.43
N LEU A 108 -1.54 3.31 -2.47
CA LEU A 108 -1.30 4.48 -3.31
C LEU A 108 -0.21 4.21 -4.37
N MET A 109 -0.24 4.94 -5.49
CA MET A 109 0.98 5.12 -6.27
C MET A 109 1.93 6.04 -5.51
N HIS A 110 3.17 5.61 -5.26
CA HIS A 110 4.11 6.39 -4.46
C HIS A 110 4.49 7.71 -5.14
N SER A 111 4.61 7.72 -6.47
CA SER A 111 5.00 8.88 -7.26
C SER A 111 4.45 8.75 -8.68
N PRO A 112 4.13 9.82 -9.42
CA PRO A 112 3.68 9.73 -10.80
C PRO A 112 4.81 9.46 -11.82
N MET A 113 5.84 8.70 -11.43
CA MET A 113 6.97 8.35 -12.31
C MET A 113 7.09 6.83 -12.42
N ALA A 114 6.91 6.30 -13.63
CA ALA A 114 7.16 4.90 -13.90
C ALA A 114 8.66 4.69 -14.13
N PHE A 115 9.29 3.85 -13.32
CA PHE A 115 10.68 3.45 -13.52
C PHE A 115 10.72 2.10 -14.24
N GLN A 116 11.79 1.85 -14.99
CA GLN A 116 11.99 0.53 -15.60
C GLN A 116 11.94 -0.57 -14.52
N GLN A 117 11.41 -1.73 -14.90
CA GLN A 117 11.21 -2.85 -13.98
C GLN A 117 12.49 -3.17 -13.20
N PRO A 118 12.36 -3.63 -11.96
CA PRO A 118 13.54 -3.85 -11.12
C PRO A 118 14.36 -5.00 -11.70
N GLY A 119 15.57 -4.67 -12.16
CA GLY A 119 16.68 -5.61 -12.12
C GLY A 119 17.18 -5.75 -10.68
N ALA A 120 18.45 -5.46 -10.43
CA ALA A 120 19.03 -5.51 -9.08
C ALA A 120 18.81 -4.23 -8.23
N SER A 121 18.27 -3.14 -8.80
CA SER A 121 18.17 -1.83 -8.12
C SER A 121 16.73 -1.35 -7.97
N ILE A 122 16.42 -0.77 -6.81
CA ILE A 122 15.16 -0.04 -6.54
C ILE A 122 15.11 1.33 -7.23
N PHE A 123 16.27 1.87 -7.60
CA PHE A 123 16.44 3.07 -8.41
C PHE A 123 17.23 2.68 -9.66
N PRO A 124 16.58 2.20 -10.72
CA PRO A 124 17.26 1.83 -11.95
C PRO A 124 17.83 3.10 -12.59
N VAL A 125 19.11 3.07 -12.92
CA VAL A 125 19.82 4.16 -13.60
C VAL A 125 20.28 3.71 -14.97
N GLU A 126 20.35 4.66 -15.89
CA GLU A 126 20.90 4.48 -17.23
C GLU A 126 22.42 4.20 -17.17
N SER A 127 23.03 3.97 -18.33
CA SER A 127 24.48 3.69 -18.44
C SER A 127 25.38 4.82 -17.92
N ASP A 128 24.86 6.03 -17.75
CA ASP A 128 25.57 7.17 -17.16
C ASP A 128 25.68 7.10 -15.63
N GLY A 129 24.96 6.16 -14.98
CA GLY A 129 24.97 5.95 -13.55
C GLY A 129 24.24 7.01 -12.72
N VAL A 130 23.59 7.99 -13.36
CA VAL A 130 22.96 9.14 -12.69
C VAL A 130 21.50 9.32 -13.11
N THR A 131 21.19 9.13 -14.38
CA THR A 131 19.85 9.33 -14.91
C THR A 131 18.95 8.17 -14.53
N ILE A 132 17.80 8.44 -13.90
CA ILE A 132 16.81 7.40 -13.60
C ILE A 132 16.18 6.87 -14.89
N SER A 133 16.16 5.55 -15.05
CA SER A 133 15.54 4.88 -16.18
C SER A 133 14.02 4.91 -16.08
N ILE A 134 13.39 5.69 -16.97
CA ILE A 134 11.94 5.85 -17.03
C ILE A 134 11.31 4.78 -17.94
N ASP A 135 10.23 4.17 -17.46
CA ASP A 135 9.40 3.26 -18.26
C ASP A 135 8.30 4.02 -19.00
N LYS A 136 7.86 3.49 -20.14
CA LYS A 136 6.85 4.10 -21.02
C LYS A 136 5.42 3.61 -20.73
N VAL A 137 5.19 2.99 -19.56
CA VAL A 137 3.85 2.54 -19.16
C VAL A 137 2.95 3.75 -18.87
N PRO A 138 1.79 3.88 -19.52
CA PRO A 138 0.80 4.88 -19.14
C PRO A 138 0.34 4.61 -17.70
N LEU A 139 0.38 5.61 -16.82
CA LEU A 139 -0.04 5.42 -15.42
C LEU A 139 -1.50 4.97 -15.27
N THR A 140 -2.34 5.29 -16.26
CA THR A 140 -3.71 4.77 -16.33
C THR A 140 -3.75 3.26 -16.40
N ASP A 141 -2.75 2.65 -17.02
CA ASP A 141 -2.71 1.20 -17.23
C ASP A 141 -2.36 0.47 -15.95
N THR A 142 -1.53 1.07 -15.07
CA THR A 142 -1.12 0.53 -13.76
C THR A 142 -2.29 -0.07 -13.01
N TRP A 143 -3.40 0.68 -12.96
CA TRP A 143 -4.61 0.28 -12.26
C TRP A 143 -5.66 -0.33 -13.18
N ASN A 144 -5.57 -0.16 -14.50
CA ASN A 144 -6.48 -0.80 -15.44
C ASN A 144 -6.09 -2.27 -15.69
N ARG A 145 -6.19 -3.10 -14.66
CA ARG A 145 -6.02 -4.55 -14.80
C ARG A 145 -7.25 -5.15 -15.47
N LYS A 146 -7.13 -5.51 -16.75
CA LYS A 146 -8.09 -6.37 -17.47
C LYS A 146 -7.82 -7.85 -17.18
N ASP A 147 -7.77 -8.27 -15.92
CA ASP A 147 -7.56 -9.69 -15.64
C ASP A 147 -8.87 -10.48 -15.70
N LYS A 148 -8.84 -11.56 -16.50
CA LYS A 148 -9.91 -12.55 -16.69
C LYS A 148 -9.65 -13.83 -15.89
N SER A 149 -8.61 -13.87 -15.05
CA SER A 149 -8.23 -15.06 -14.29
C SER A 149 -9.10 -15.25 -13.04
N PRO A 150 -9.59 -16.47 -12.76
CA PRO A 150 -10.55 -16.74 -11.68
C PRO A 150 -9.89 -17.01 -10.30
N LYS A 151 -8.60 -16.72 -10.10
CA LYS A 151 -7.88 -17.14 -8.88
C LYS A 151 -7.44 -15.95 -8.03
N ARG A 152 -8.13 -15.78 -6.89
CA ARG A 152 -7.97 -14.74 -5.85
C ARG A 152 -8.37 -13.35 -6.32
N LYS A 153 -9.60 -12.95 -5.94
CA LYS A 153 -10.16 -11.66 -6.29
C LYS A 153 -9.70 -10.64 -5.26
N MET A 154 -8.54 -10.05 -5.53
CA MET A 154 -8.06 -8.87 -4.83
C MET A 154 -8.95 -7.71 -5.30
N ASP A 155 -9.86 -7.26 -4.43
CA ASP A 155 -10.81 -6.20 -4.77
C ASP A 155 -10.08 -4.85 -4.65
N ILE A 156 -9.36 -4.49 -5.71
CA ILE A 156 -8.70 -3.21 -5.92
C ILE A 156 -9.80 -2.23 -6.33
N ARG A 157 -10.31 -1.42 -5.39
CA ARG A 157 -11.37 -0.44 -5.68
C ARG A 157 -10.78 0.91 -6.06
N TYR A 158 -11.05 1.35 -7.29
CA TYR A 158 -10.50 2.58 -7.85
C TYR A 158 -11.27 3.84 -7.43
N TRP A 159 -10.52 4.92 -7.19
CA TRP A 159 -11.02 6.28 -7.31
C TRP A 159 -10.60 6.88 -8.66
N HIS A 160 -11.59 7.26 -9.46
CA HIS A 160 -11.41 8.12 -10.63
C HIS A 160 -12.46 9.21 -10.60
N GLN A 161 -12.07 10.42 -10.18
CA GLN A 161 -12.92 11.60 -10.33
C GLN A 161 -12.87 12.03 -11.80
N LYS A 162 -14.00 11.92 -12.49
CA LYS A 162 -14.16 12.45 -13.84
C LYS A 162 -14.36 13.97 -13.74
N GLY A 163 -13.40 14.73 -14.25
CA GLY A 163 -13.50 16.19 -14.37
C GLY A 163 -12.29 16.89 -13.77
N GLU A 164 -11.41 17.38 -14.65
CA GLU A 164 -10.45 18.47 -14.46
C GLU A 164 -9.73 18.52 -13.11
N ASP A 165 -8.82 17.58 -12.90
CA ASP A 165 -7.46 17.76 -12.39
C ASP A 165 -6.87 16.38 -12.06
N LYS A 166 -5.73 16.04 -12.70
CA LYS A 166 -5.15 14.70 -12.65
C LYS A 166 -4.56 14.41 -11.25
N CYS A 167 -5.37 13.83 -10.37
CA CYS A 167 -4.97 13.38 -9.02
C CYS A 167 -4.72 11.85 -8.99
N PRO A 168 -3.84 11.34 -8.10
CA PRO A 168 -3.45 9.93 -8.09
C PRO A 168 -4.61 9.03 -7.67
N SER A 169 -4.74 7.90 -8.35
CA SER A 169 -5.72 6.87 -8.04
C SER A 169 -5.51 6.31 -6.64
N ILE A 170 -6.53 6.44 -5.78
CA ILE A 170 -6.64 5.79 -4.48
C ILE A 170 -7.19 4.39 -4.73
N VAL A 171 -6.56 3.38 -4.15
CA VAL A 171 -7.02 1.99 -4.21
C VAL A 171 -7.20 1.44 -2.81
N THR A 172 -8.39 0.95 -2.46
CA THR A 172 -8.55 0.08 -1.28
C THR A 172 -8.42 -1.38 -1.72
N ILE A 173 -7.79 -2.22 -0.90
CA ILE A 173 -7.47 -3.61 -1.28
C ILE A 173 -7.92 -4.56 -0.18
N SER A 174 -8.96 -5.33 -0.45
CA SER A 174 -9.43 -6.42 0.41
C SER A 174 -9.48 -7.76 -0.34
N ASP A 175 -9.12 -8.85 0.32
CA ASP A 175 -9.39 -10.21 -0.20
C ASP A 175 -10.88 -10.53 -0.04
N SER A 176 -11.61 -10.66 -1.15
CA SER A 176 -13.07 -10.85 -1.12
C SER A 176 -13.49 -12.32 -0.92
N ALA A 177 -12.61 -13.20 -0.41
CA ALA A 177 -12.83 -14.65 -0.41
C ALA A 177 -13.53 -15.26 0.82
N TRP A 178 -13.89 -14.49 1.86
CA TRP A 178 -14.49 -15.08 3.08
C TRP A 178 -15.70 -14.30 3.59
N SER A 179 -16.87 -14.55 2.99
CA SER A 179 -18.17 -14.23 3.61
C SER A 179 -18.85 -15.46 4.25
N HIS A 180 -18.21 -16.63 4.24
CA HIS A 180 -18.74 -17.83 4.87
C HIS A 180 -17.58 -18.66 5.42
N CYS A 181 -17.38 -18.59 6.74
CA CYS A 181 -16.81 -19.62 7.63
C CYS A 181 -16.26 -18.95 8.90
N TYR A 182 -17.13 -18.79 9.89
CA TYR A 182 -16.75 -18.98 11.28
C TYR A 182 -17.63 -20.14 11.80
N PRO A 183 -17.09 -21.10 12.56
CA PRO A 183 -17.84 -21.70 13.64
C PRO A 183 -18.00 -20.71 14.81
#